data_AF-A0A0H2R542-F1
#
_entry.id   AF-A0A0H2R542-F1
#
_cell.length_a   1.000
_cell.length_b   1.000
_cell.length_c   1.000
_cell.angle_alpha   90.00
_cell.angle_beta   90.00
_cell.angle_gamma   90.00
#
_symmetry.space_group_name_H-M   'P 1'
#
loop_
_entity.id
_entity.type
_entity.pdbx_description
1 polymer ?
#
loop_
_entity_poly.entity_id
_entity_poly.type
_entity_poly.pdbx_seq_one_letter_code
_entity_poly.pdbx_strand_id
1 'polypeptide(L)'
;MSDLAVAVIQRQSVYYYTLASFVICYYDYFLTLDDEIRYFWRRKFGLTAFLFFLNRYTQFLGTIPVVILTFARLSDKGFQPYHHYFVVFTLIVGSLILILRTYALYGGSRKVLYTLAMLWVIAVGIGIWTIMSRSTVVKSPVDVLFPNVCLEPSYNGQRLALTWIVVFTFDSVVFGLTMFKVMTSSTTVNGRSRLLTRIVRDGAAYYVILGVVYLSNIITSLVAPPALQDISVWFANV
;
A
#
# COMPACT_ATOMS: atom_id res chain seq x y z
N MET A 1 -24.57 26.50 9.97
CA MET A 1 -23.62 27.05 8.96
C MET A 1 -22.20 26.49 9.12
N SER A 2 -21.73 26.21 10.35
CA SER A 2 -20.43 25.56 10.61
C SER A 2 -20.26 24.20 9.92
N ASP A 3 -21.29 23.34 9.98
CA ASP A 3 -21.13 21.93 9.57
C ASP A 3 -21.07 21.77 8.05
N LEU A 4 -21.73 22.66 7.31
CA LEU A 4 -21.65 22.74 5.86
C LEU A 4 -20.23 23.12 5.41
N ALA A 5 -19.65 24.13 6.05
CA ALA A 5 -18.32 24.62 5.73
C ALA A 5 -17.24 23.54 5.99
N VAL A 6 -17.35 22.82 7.12
CA VAL A 6 -16.45 21.70 7.44
C VAL A 6 -16.57 20.59 6.41
N ALA A 7 -17.80 20.23 6.00
CA ALA A 7 -18.01 19.18 5.01
C ALA A 7 -17.42 19.53 3.63
N VAL A 8 -17.53 20.80 3.20
CA VAL A 8 -16.94 21.27 1.94
C VAL A 8 -15.40 21.23 1.99
N ILE A 9 -14.80 21.65 3.09
CA ILE A 9 -13.33 21.63 3.27
C ILE A 9 -12.79 20.19 3.28
N GLN A 10 -13.46 19.27 3.98
CA GLN A 10 -13.09 17.86 4.00
C GLN A 10 -13.13 17.27 2.59
N ARG A 11 -14.20 17.56 1.85
CA ARG A 11 -14.37 17.13 0.47
C ARG A 11 -13.26 17.66 -0.45
N GLN A 12 -12.94 18.95 -0.38
CA GLN A 12 -11.86 19.54 -1.18
C GLN A 12 -10.51 18.91 -0.85
N SER A 13 -10.22 18.69 0.43
CA SER A 13 -9.00 18.03 0.87
C SER A 13 -8.84 16.66 0.20
N VAL A 14 -9.87 15.80 0.26
CA VAL A 14 -9.84 14.48 -0.39
C VAL A 14 -9.49 14.59 -1.88
N TYR A 15 -10.15 15.48 -2.62
CA TYR A 15 -9.87 15.66 -4.06
C TYR A 15 -8.43 16.08 -4.34
N TYR A 16 -7.90 17.05 -3.59
CA TYR A 16 -6.53 17.51 -3.78
C TYR A 16 -5.51 16.41 -3.44
N TYR A 17 -5.74 15.65 -2.35
CA TYR A 17 -4.86 14.55 -1.96
C TYR A 17 -4.87 13.40 -2.96
N THR A 18 -6.04 12.97 -3.43
CA THR A 18 -6.16 11.91 -4.43
C THR A 18 -5.53 12.35 -5.75
N LEU A 19 -5.73 13.60 -6.18
CA LEU A 19 -5.13 14.13 -7.39
C LEU A 19 -3.60 14.19 -7.29
N ALA A 20 -3.07 14.72 -6.17
CA ALA A 20 -1.63 14.80 -5.95
C ALA A 20 -0.98 13.42 -5.97
N SER A 21 -1.58 12.44 -5.28
CA SER A 21 -1.11 11.05 -5.25
C SER A 21 -1.08 10.44 -6.65
N PHE A 22 -2.14 10.66 -7.44
CA PHE A 22 -2.23 10.20 -8.82
C PHE A 22 -1.15 10.81 -9.71
N VAL A 23 -0.97 12.13 -9.64
CA VAL A 23 0.02 12.84 -10.46
C VAL A 23 1.43 12.36 -10.14
N ILE A 24 1.77 12.19 -8.86
CA ILE A 24 3.09 11.70 -8.44
C ILE A 24 3.32 10.28 -8.95
N CYS A 25 2.34 9.38 -8.80
CA CYS A 25 2.45 7.99 -9.25
C CYS A 25 2.65 7.89 -10.77
N TYR A 26 1.88 8.65 -11.56
CA TYR A 26 2.01 8.66 -13.02
C TYR A 26 3.31 9.31 -13.46
N TYR A 27 3.73 10.38 -12.79
CA TYR A 27 5.00 11.05 -13.07
C TYR A 27 6.19 10.09 -12.86
N ASP A 28 6.22 9.38 -11.72
CA ASP A 28 7.26 8.38 -11.45
C ASP A 28 7.23 7.20 -12.45
N TYR A 29 6.03 6.77 -12.83
CA TYR A 29 5.85 5.74 -13.85
C TYR A 29 6.49 6.13 -15.19
N PHE A 30 6.19 7.33 -15.70
CA PHE A 30 6.75 7.79 -16.97
C PHE A 30 8.26 8.00 -16.91
N LEU A 31 8.78 8.48 -15.78
CA LEU A 31 10.21 8.70 -15.60
C LEU A 31 11.02 7.39 -15.62
N THR A 32 10.42 6.30 -15.14
CA THR A 32 11.06 4.98 -15.05
C THR A 32 10.77 4.06 -16.25
N LEU A 33 9.93 4.51 -17.20
CA LEU A 33 9.50 3.72 -18.36
C LEU A 33 10.64 3.42 -19.34
N ASP A 34 11.54 4.37 -19.57
CA ASP A 34 12.68 4.17 -20.47
C ASP A 34 13.63 3.07 -19.95
N ASP A 35 13.91 3.09 -18.65
CA ASP A 35 14.71 2.05 -17.99
C ASP A 35 13.98 0.70 -17.98
N GLU A 36 12.67 0.70 -17.76
CA GLU A 36 11.84 -0.53 -17.80
C GLU A 36 11.91 -1.22 -19.17
N ILE A 37 11.76 -0.46 -20.26
CA ILE A 37 11.87 -0.98 -21.62
C ILE A 37 13.27 -1.52 -21.88
N ARG A 38 14.31 -0.82 -21.39
CA ARG A 38 15.69 -1.22 -21.60
C ARG A 38 16.07 -2.51 -20.85
N TYR A 39 15.62 -2.66 -19.61
CA TYR A 39 16.08 -3.73 -18.71
C TYR A 39 15.13 -4.93 -18.59
N PHE A 40 13.82 -4.71 -18.68
CA PHE A 40 12.82 -5.77 -18.49
C PHE A 40 12.24 -6.30 -19.80
N TRP A 41 11.87 -5.42 -20.74
CA TRP A 41 11.21 -5.83 -21.97
C TRP A 41 12.12 -6.64 -22.92
N ARG A 42 13.43 -6.40 -22.89
CA ARG A 42 14.40 -7.10 -23.73
C ARG A 42 14.94 -8.40 -23.12
N ARG A 43 14.52 -8.76 -21.91
CA ARG A 43 15.02 -9.93 -21.16
C ARG A 43 14.01 -11.08 -21.22
N LYS A 44 14.48 -12.32 -21.03
CA LYS A 44 13.61 -13.50 -20.93
C LYS A 44 12.62 -13.32 -19.77
N PHE A 45 11.33 -13.49 -20.06
CA PHE A 45 10.25 -13.46 -19.06
C PHE A 45 10.46 -14.57 -18.03
N GLY A 46 10.74 -14.18 -16.79
CA GLY A 46 10.82 -15.06 -15.63
C GLY A 46 9.84 -14.62 -14.54
N LEU A 47 9.71 -15.41 -13.49
CA LEU A 47 8.76 -15.17 -12.39
C LEU A 47 8.96 -13.80 -11.71
N THR A 48 10.21 -13.35 -11.55
CA THR A 48 10.51 -12.02 -11.00
C THR A 48 10.06 -10.88 -11.93
N ALA A 49 10.21 -11.05 -13.24
CA ALA A 49 9.75 -10.05 -14.21
C ALA A 49 8.22 -10.00 -14.25
N PHE A 50 7.56 -11.16 -14.21
CA PHE A 50 6.10 -11.24 -14.12
C PHE A 50 5.57 -10.55 -12.86
N LEU A 51 6.13 -10.83 -11.68
CA LEU A 51 5.69 -10.19 -10.44
C LEU A 51 5.95 -8.68 -10.42
N PHE A 52 7.08 -8.25 -11.00
CA PHE A 52 7.37 -6.82 -11.17
C PHE A 52 6.29 -6.14 -12.02
N PHE A 53 6.00 -6.68 -13.21
CA PHE A 53 4.95 -6.15 -14.07
C PHE A 53 3.56 -6.23 -13.42
N LEU A 54 3.27 -7.32 -12.72
CA LEU A 54 1.99 -7.47 -12.03
C LEU A 54 1.81 -6.37 -10.99
N ASN A 55 2.79 -6.13 -10.11
CA ASN A 55 2.69 -5.07 -9.10
C ASN A 55 2.59 -3.68 -9.74
N ARG A 56 3.45 -3.39 -10.73
CA ARG A 56 3.52 -2.08 -11.37
C ARG A 56 2.28 -1.75 -12.19
N TYR A 57 1.84 -2.65 -13.07
CA TYR A 57 0.66 -2.41 -13.90
C TYR A 57 -0.65 -2.52 -13.12
N THR A 58 -0.70 -3.33 -12.06
CA THR A 58 -1.85 -3.32 -11.15
C THR A 58 -2.04 -1.94 -10.55
N GLN A 59 -0.96 -1.33 -10.05
CA GLN A 59 -1.03 -0.01 -9.45
C GLN A 59 -1.44 1.06 -10.46
N PHE A 60 -0.82 1.04 -11.65
CA PHE A 60 -1.13 1.98 -12.72
C PHE A 60 -2.58 1.88 -13.21
N LEU A 61 -3.03 0.66 -13.57
CA LEU A 61 -4.35 0.43 -14.15
C LEU A 61 -5.47 0.51 -13.11
N GLY A 62 -5.25 0.00 -11.90
CA GLY A 62 -6.29 -0.04 -10.87
C GLY A 62 -6.57 1.32 -10.22
N THR A 63 -5.68 2.29 -10.40
CA THR A 63 -5.95 3.69 -9.99
C THR A 63 -6.88 4.41 -10.97
N ILE A 64 -7.02 3.94 -12.23
CA ILE A 64 -7.86 4.60 -13.25
C ILE A 64 -9.35 4.60 -12.85
N PRO A 65 -9.99 3.46 -12.50
CA PRO A 65 -11.39 3.45 -12.12
C PRO A 65 -11.65 4.28 -10.86
N VAL A 66 -10.71 4.29 -9.92
CA VAL A 66 -10.79 5.10 -8.71
C VAL A 66 -10.88 6.59 -9.05
N VAL A 67 -10.01 7.09 -9.93
CA VAL A 67 -10.01 8.50 -10.34
C VAL A 67 -11.32 8.84 -11.06
N ILE A 68 -11.76 7.97 -11.98
CA ILE A 68 -13.02 8.16 -12.69
C ILE A 68 -14.19 8.24 -11.71
N LEU A 69 -14.30 7.32 -10.76
CA LEU A 69 -15.37 7.32 -9.76
C LEU A 69 -15.33 8.57 -8.86
N THR A 70 -14.13 8.99 -8.49
CA THR A 70 -13.91 10.17 -7.64
C THR A 70 -14.34 11.46 -8.35
N PHE A 71 -13.91 11.67 -9.61
CA PHE A 71 -14.11 12.93 -10.33
C PHE A 71 -15.36 12.97 -11.22
N ALA A 72 -15.82 11.84 -11.78
CA ALA A 72 -16.97 11.78 -12.67
C ALA A 72 -18.33 11.74 -11.93
N ARG A 73 -18.34 11.70 -10.59
CA ARG A 73 -19.56 11.66 -9.75
C ARG A 73 -20.52 10.53 -10.13
N LEU A 74 -19.98 9.42 -10.62
CA LEU A 74 -20.77 8.24 -10.99
C LEU A 74 -21.18 7.53 -9.70
N SER A 75 -22.38 7.84 -9.22
CA SER A 75 -22.98 7.21 -8.04
C SER A 75 -23.56 5.84 -8.42
N ASP A 76 -22.69 4.92 -8.83
CA ASP A 76 -23.11 3.55 -9.11
C ASP A 76 -22.74 2.63 -7.95
N LYS A 77 -23.77 2.10 -7.27
CA LYS A 77 -23.62 1.32 -6.01
C LYS A 77 -22.78 0.05 -6.18
N GLY A 78 -22.63 -0.44 -7.42
CA GLY A 78 -21.78 -1.59 -7.74
C GLY A 78 -20.28 -1.32 -7.66
N PHE A 79 -19.84 -0.05 -7.74
CA PHE A 79 -18.42 0.31 -7.78
C PHE A 79 -17.83 0.77 -6.45
N GLN A 80 -18.67 0.99 -5.44
CA GLN A 80 -18.24 1.38 -4.10
C GLN A 80 -17.27 0.37 -3.41
N PRO A 81 -17.42 -0.96 -3.56
CA PRO A 81 -16.47 -1.90 -2.95
C PRO A 81 -15.18 -2.09 -3.77
N TYR A 82 -15.08 -1.53 -4.99
CA TYR A 82 -13.92 -1.71 -5.86
C TYR A 82 -12.62 -1.24 -5.20
N HIS A 83 -12.65 -0.08 -4.55
CA HIS A 83 -11.47 0.48 -3.89
C HIS A 83 -10.91 -0.45 -2.81
N HIS A 84 -11.78 -1.00 -1.96
CA HIS A 84 -11.38 -1.90 -0.88
C HIS A 84 -10.71 -3.16 -1.43
N TYR A 85 -11.32 -3.77 -2.45
CA TYR A 85 -10.73 -4.94 -3.11
C TYR A 85 -9.40 -4.61 -3.79
N PHE A 86 -9.28 -3.43 -4.38
CA PHE A 86 -8.04 -2.97 -5.03
C PHE A 86 -6.89 -2.78 -4.03
N VAL A 87 -7.14 -2.12 -2.90
CA VAL A 87 -6.12 -1.95 -1.84
C VAL A 87 -5.70 -3.30 -1.26
N VAL A 88 -6.66 -4.19 -0.97
CA VAL A 88 -6.32 -5.55 -0.49
C VAL A 88 -5.49 -6.32 -1.52
N PHE A 89 -5.85 -6.22 -2.80
CA PHE A 89 -5.14 -6.90 -3.87
C PHE A 89 -3.69 -6.39 -4.03
N THR A 90 -3.47 -5.07 -4.01
CA THR A 90 -2.13 -4.48 -4.11
C THR A 90 -1.25 -4.86 -2.91
N LEU A 91 -1.81 -4.86 -1.69
CA LEU A 91 -1.11 -5.33 -0.50
C LEU A 91 -0.72 -6.82 -0.58
N ILE A 92 -1.61 -7.67 -1.08
CA ILE A 92 -1.33 -9.11 -1.32
C ILE A 92 -0.18 -9.26 -2.33
N VAL A 93 -0.23 -8.57 -3.46
CA VAL A 93 0.83 -8.66 -4.47
C VAL A 93 2.17 -8.15 -3.93
N GLY A 94 2.17 -7.02 -3.23
CA GLY A 94 3.38 -6.44 -2.64
C GLY A 94 4.03 -7.34 -1.60
N SER A 95 3.23 -7.89 -0.68
CA SER A 95 3.72 -8.82 0.35
C SER A 95 4.27 -10.12 -0.24
N LEU A 96 3.67 -10.67 -1.30
CA LEU A 96 4.21 -11.85 -2.01
C LEU A 96 5.59 -11.56 -2.61
N ILE A 97 5.80 -10.37 -3.16
CA ILE A 97 7.11 -9.95 -3.70
C ILE A 97 8.16 -9.89 -2.59
N LEU A 98 7.80 -9.32 -1.44
CA LEU A 98 8.70 -9.22 -0.29
C LEU A 98 9.06 -10.61 0.27
N ILE A 99 8.09 -11.54 0.35
CA ILE A 99 8.34 -12.93 0.76
C ILE A 99 9.28 -13.63 -0.23
N LEU A 100 9.02 -13.52 -1.53
CA LEU A 100 9.85 -14.16 -2.55
C LEU A 100 11.28 -13.62 -2.53
N ARG A 101 11.43 -12.29 -2.39
CA ARG A 101 12.74 -11.64 -2.27
C ARG A 101 13.51 -12.16 -1.07
N THR A 102 12.85 -12.27 0.07
CA THR A 102 13.47 -12.77 1.31
C THR A 102 13.82 -14.25 1.19
N TYR A 103 12.95 -15.06 0.60
CA TYR A 103 13.19 -16.47 0.33
C TYR A 103 14.42 -16.70 -0.56
N ALA A 104 14.54 -15.92 -1.64
CA ALA A 104 15.69 -15.96 -2.53
C ALA A 104 17.00 -15.57 -1.80
N LEU A 105 16.94 -14.56 -0.93
CA LEU A 105 18.10 -14.11 -0.14
C LEU A 105 18.57 -15.16 0.89
N TYR A 106 17.65 -15.96 1.42
CA TYR A 106 17.96 -17.09 2.30
C TYR A 106 18.32 -18.38 1.53
N GLY A 107 18.63 -18.27 0.23
CA GLY A 107 19.09 -19.39 -0.58
C GLY A 107 18.04 -20.49 -0.79
N GLY A 108 16.75 -20.15 -0.74
CA GLY A 108 15.68 -21.13 -0.91
C GLY A 108 15.33 -21.94 0.34
N SER A 109 15.67 -21.44 1.53
CA SER A 109 15.30 -22.12 2.79
C SER A 109 13.78 -22.16 2.98
N ARG A 110 13.19 -23.37 2.87
CA ARG A 110 11.75 -23.60 3.07
C ARG A 110 11.27 -23.19 4.47
N LYS A 111 12.15 -23.22 5.48
CA LYS A 111 11.81 -22.78 6.84
C LYS A 111 11.39 -21.31 6.88
N VAL A 112 12.15 -20.44 6.21
CA VAL A 112 11.86 -18.99 6.13
C VAL A 112 10.56 -18.75 5.35
N LEU A 113 10.33 -19.52 4.29
CA LEU A 113 9.10 -19.44 3.52
C LEU A 113 7.88 -19.78 4.38
N TYR A 114 7.91 -20.90 5.13
CA TYR A 114 6.78 -21.30 5.96
C TYR A 114 6.52 -20.30 7.11
N THR A 115 7.57 -19.76 7.73
CA THR A 115 7.40 -18.74 8.79
C THR A 115 6.78 -17.46 8.24
N LEU A 116 7.27 -16.96 7.09
CA LEU A 116 6.74 -15.75 6.47
C LEU A 116 5.33 -15.94 5.92
N ALA A 117 5.06 -17.10 5.30
CA ALA A 117 3.73 -17.43 4.81
C ALA A 117 2.72 -17.55 5.95
N MET A 118 3.10 -18.14 7.10
CA MET A 118 2.23 -18.21 8.27
C MET A 118 1.90 -16.80 8.81
N LEU A 119 2.92 -15.95 8.96
CA LEU A 119 2.70 -14.55 9.38
C LEU A 119 1.82 -13.79 8.40
N TRP A 120 2.02 -14.02 7.10
CA TRP A 120 1.23 -13.41 6.04
C TRP A 120 -0.24 -13.83 6.06
N VAL A 121 -0.52 -15.13 6.22
CA VAL A 121 -1.89 -15.64 6.34
C VAL A 121 -2.60 -15.04 7.55
N ILE A 122 -1.90 -14.89 8.68
CA ILE A 122 -2.44 -14.22 9.87
C ILE A 122 -2.76 -12.75 9.54
N ALA A 123 -1.84 -12.04 8.89
CA ALA A 123 -2.03 -10.63 8.54
C ALA A 123 -3.23 -10.42 7.60
N VAL A 124 -3.33 -11.23 6.54
CA VAL A 124 -4.46 -11.20 5.59
C VAL A 124 -5.76 -11.60 6.27
N GLY A 125 -5.74 -12.61 7.15
CA GLY A 125 -6.91 -13.04 7.92
C GLY A 125 -7.48 -11.93 8.80
N ILE A 126 -6.61 -11.18 9.48
CA ILE A 126 -7.02 -10.01 10.27
C ILE A 126 -7.59 -8.93 9.34
N GLY A 127 -6.93 -8.63 8.21
CA GLY A 127 -7.43 -7.67 7.22
C GLY A 127 -8.83 -8.02 6.72
N ILE A 128 -9.05 -9.26 6.27
CA ILE A 128 -10.37 -9.74 5.81
C ILE A 128 -11.42 -9.64 6.92
N TRP A 129 -11.05 -10.01 8.15
CA TRP A 129 -11.94 -9.89 9.31
C TRP A 129 -12.39 -8.45 9.55
N THR A 130 -11.48 -7.47 9.44
CA THR A 130 -11.84 -6.05 9.60
C THR A 130 -12.84 -5.58 8.55
N ILE A 131 -12.71 -6.06 7.30
CA ILE A 131 -13.58 -5.69 6.17
C ILE A 131 -14.95 -6.37 6.29
N MET A 132 -14.98 -7.67 6.59
CA MET A 132 -16.21 -8.48 6.65
C MET A 132 -17.05 -8.25 7.91
N SER A 133 -16.41 -7.87 9.02
CA SER A 133 -17.13 -7.59 10.26
C SER A 133 -17.95 -6.32 10.08
N ARG A 134 -19.27 -6.47 9.95
CA ARG A 134 -20.24 -5.37 9.77
C ARG A 134 -19.91 -4.23 10.74
N SER A 135 -19.36 -3.16 10.20
CA SER A 135 -19.25 -1.90 10.92
C SER A 135 -20.59 -1.20 10.77
N THR A 136 -21.14 -0.69 11.87
CA THR A 136 -22.19 0.31 11.81
C THR A 136 -21.63 1.46 10.98
N VAL A 137 -22.11 1.62 9.74
CA VAL A 137 -21.67 2.72 8.87
C VAL A 137 -21.95 4.01 9.62
N VAL A 138 -20.91 4.63 10.18
CA VAL A 138 -21.02 5.95 10.76
C VAL A 138 -21.13 6.88 9.58
N LYS A 139 -22.36 7.23 9.20
CA LYS A 139 -22.59 8.18 8.11
C LYS A 139 -21.88 9.47 8.49
N SER A 140 -20.86 9.83 7.73
CA SER A 140 -20.24 11.14 7.88
C SER A 140 -21.28 12.21 7.54
N PRO A 141 -21.27 13.40 8.17
CA PRO A 141 -22.09 14.54 7.74
C PRO A 141 -21.93 14.84 6.24
N VAL A 142 -20.77 14.50 5.66
CA VAL A 142 -20.46 14.64 4.23
C VAL A 142 -21.25 13.65 3.36
N ASP A 143 -21.46 12.42 3.81
CA ASP A 143 -22.24 11.40 3.05
C ASP A 143 -23.72 11.76 2.99
N VAL A 144 -24.22 12.41 4.03
CA VAL A 144 -25.62 12.86 4.11
C VAL A 144 -25.85 14.07 3.20
N LEU A 145 -24.87 14.97 3.08
CA LEU A 145 -24.97 16.16 2.24
C LEU A 145 -24.54 15.96 0.78
N PHE A 146 -23.66 15.00 0.51
CA PHE A 146 -23.12 14.72 -0.82
C PHE A 146 -23.21 13.23 -1.17
N PRO A 147 -24.43 12.70 -1.43
CA PRO A 147 -24.67 11.28 -1.65
C PRO A 147 -23.98 10.69 -2.89
N ASN A 148 -23.47 11.54 -3.79
CA ASN A 148 -22.79 11.14 -5.03
C ASN A 148 -21.25 11.12 -4.90
N VAL A 149 -20.72 11.34 -3.69
CA VAL A 149 -19.29 11.20 -3.43
C VAL A 149 -19.07 9.82 -2.85
N CYS A 150 -18.26 9.00 -3.53
CA CYS A 150 -17.80 7.72 -3.03
C CYS A 150 -16.76 7.95 -1.92
N LEU A 151 -17.20 8.49 -0.77
CA LEU A 151 -16.43 8.41 0.46
C LEU A 151 -16.64 7.02 1.05
N GLU A 152 -15.56 6.46 1.57
CA GLU A 152 -15.59 5.13 2.15
C GLU A 152 -16.47 5.13 3.40
N PRO A 153 -17.40 4.16 3.54
CA PRO A 153 -18.20 4.05 4.75
C PRO A 153 -17.28 3.82 5.94
N SER A 154 -17.26 4.79 6.86
CA SER A 154 -16.28 4.82 7.93
C SER A 154 -16.41 3.61 8.84
N TYR A 155 -15.36 2.80 8.88
CA TYR A 155 -15.18 1.74 9.86
C TYR A 155 -14.91 2.35 11.23
N ASN A 156 -15.05 1.55 12.28
CA ASN A 156 -14.54 1.94 13.59
C ASN A 156 -13.03 2.19 13.45
N GLY A 157 -12.55 3.42 13.64
CA GLY A 157 -11.15 3.82 13.41
C GLY A 157 -10.13 2.94 14.15
N GLN A 158 -10.53 2.32 15.26
CA GLN A 158 -9.72 1.33 15.98
C GLN A 158 -9.40 0.07 15.14
N ARG A 159 -10.34 -0.39 14.31
CA ARG A 159 -10.15 -1.56 13.44
C ARG A 159 -9.23 -1.22 12.27
N LEU A 160 -9.38 -0.04 11.69
CA LEU A 160 -8.50 0.45 10.64
C LEU A 160 -7.07 0.59 11.15
N ALA A 161 -6.90 1.16 12.35
CA ALA A 161 -5.60 1.23 13.01
C ALA A 161 -4.99 -0.16 13.25
N LEU A 162 -5.79 -1.14 13.67
CA LEU A 162 -5.34 -2.52 13.84
C LEU A 162 -4.81 -3.13 12.54
N THR A 163 -5.50 -2.90 11.42
CA THR A 163 -5.05 -3.36 10.10
C THR A 163 -3.68 -2.77 9.73
N TRP A 164 -3.51 -1.46 9.90
CA TRP A 164 -2.23 -0.80 9.63
C TRP A 164 -1.10 -1.25 10.56
N ILE A 165 -1.38 -1.49 11.83
CA ILE A 165 -0.40 -2.05 12.78
C ILE A 165 0.07 -3.43 12.34
N VAL A 166 -0.85 -4.28 11.90
CA VAL A 166 -0.54 -5.64 11.44
C VAL A 166 0.31 -5.61 10.16
N VAL A 167 -0.04 -4.76 9.20
CA VAL A 167 0.75 -4.56 7.97
C VAL A 167 2.15 -4.05 8.29
N PHE A 168 2.25 -3.01 9.12
CA PHE A 168 3.54 -2.45 9.56
C PHE A 168 4.42 -3.48 10.28
N THR A 169 3.81 -4.31 11.13
CA THR A 169 4.53 -5.35 11.87
C THR A 169 5.05 -6.42 10.92
N PHE A 170 4.24 -6.87 9.96
CA PHE A 170 4.65 -7.84 8.95
C PHE A 170 5.85 -7.31 8.12
N ASP A 171 5.74 -6.09 7.60
CA ASP A 171 6.82 -5.49 6.80
C ASP A 171 8.08 -5.24 7.63
N SER A 172 7.95 -4.89 8.91
CA SER A 172 9.07 -4.76 9.86
C SER A 172 9.82 -6.06 10.05
N VAL A 173 9.10 -7.18 10.19
CA VAL A 173 9.72 -8.51 10.32
C VAL A 173 10.44 -8.89 9.04
N VAL A 174 9.80 -8.70 7.87
CA VAL A 174 10.41 -9.04 6.58
C VAL A 174 11.64 -8.19 6.29
N PHE A 175 11.55 -6.87 6.54
CA PHE A 175 12.66 -5.95 6.39
C PHE A 175 13.81 -6.30 7.35
N GLY A 176 13.50 -6.57 8.63
CA GLY A 176 14.48 -6.96 9.64
C GLY A 176 15.24 -8.24 9.26
N LEU A 177 14.53 -9.28 8.81
CA LEU A 177 15.14 -10.52 8.33
C LEU A 177 16.02 -10.28 7.08
N THR A 178 15.53 -9.47 6.15
CA THR A 178 16.29 -9.10 4.95
C THR A 178 17.59 -8.38 5.34
N MET A 179 17.49 -7.36 6.20
CA MET A 179 18.62 -6.58 6.67
C MET A 179 19.64 -7.44 7.41
N PHE A 180 19.18 -8.26 8.36
CA PHE A 180 20.02 -9.17 9.12
C PHE A 180 20.81 -10.13 8.21
N LYS A 181 20.14 -10.72 7.21
CA LYS A 181 20.77 -11.65 6.29
C LYS A 181 21.78 -10.96 5.38
N VAL A 182 21.47 -9.77 4.85
CA VAL A 182 22.42 -9.03 4.01
C VAL A 182 23.64 -8.61 4.82
N MET A 183 23.47 -8.09 6.04
CA MET A 183 24.57 -7.70 6.91
C MET A 183 25.48 -8.88 7.26
N THR A 184 24.90 -10.01 7.65
CA THR A 184 25.68 -11.22 8.02
C THR A 184 26.40 -11.82 6.82
N SER A 185 25.79 -11.79 5.63
CA SER A 185 26.40 -12.32 4.40
C SER A 185 27.43 -11.38 3.77
N SER A 186 27.38 -10.08 4.07
CA SER A 186 28.29 -9.06 3.53
C SER A 186 29.69 -9.14 4.15
N THR A 187 29.83 -9.73 5.33
CA THR A 187 31.12 -9.82 6.06
C THR A 187 32.09 -10.83 5.42
N THR A 188 31.63 -11.70 4.52
CA THR A 188 32.42 -12.84 4.01
C THR A 188 33.05 -12.62 2.62
N VAL A 189 32.74 -11.54 1.88
CA VAL A 189 33.23 -11.38 0.49
C VAL A 189 33.80 -9.97 0.22
N ASN A 190 35.13 -9.86 0.25
CA ASN A 190 35.97 -8.65 0.19
C ASN A 190 35.83 -7.70 -1.03
N GLY A 191 34.84 -7.89 -1.91
CA GLY A 191 34.61 -7.01 -3.08
C GLY A 191 33.15 -6.76 -3.45
N ARG A 192 32.22 -7.65 -3.05
CA ARG A 192 30.77 -7.50 -3.26
C ARG A 192 30.10 -6.61 -2.21
N SER A 193 30.80 -6.29 -1.12
CA SER A 193 30.27 -5.52 0.01
C SER A 193 29.83 -4.12 -0.39
N ARG A 194 30.61 -3.36 -1.18
CA ARG A 194 30.30 -1.94 -1.46
C ARG A 194 28.96 -1.71 -2.20
N LEU A 195 28.62 -2.57 -3.17
CA LEU A 195 27.34 -2.47 -3.87
C LEU A 195 26.18 -2.93 -2.97
N LEU A 196 26.36 -4.01 -2.22
CA LEU A 196 25.36 -4.50 -1.27
C LEU A 196 25.10 -3.50 -0.14
N THR A 197 26.14 -2.86 0.41
CA THR A 197 26.01 -1.83 1.44
C THR A 197 25.28 -0.59 0.92
N ARG A 198 25.49 -0.19 -0.34
CA ARG A 198 24.70 0.89 -0.95
C ARG A 198 23.24 0.51 -1.10
N ILE A 199 22.94 -0.67 -1.66
CA ILE A 199 21.56 -1.18 -1.79
C ILE A 199 20.87 -1.28 -0.43
N VAL A 200 21.60 -1.70 0.61
CA VAL A 200 21.08 -1.79 1.98
C VAL A 200 20.80 -0.41 2.56
N ARG A 201 21.72 0.54 2.40
CA ARG A 201 21.55 1.91 2.90
C ARG A 201 20.36 2.58 2.23
N ASP A 202 20.27 2.46 0.90
CA ASP A 202 19.22 3.10 0.12
C ASP A 202 17.87 2.40 0.38
N GLY A 203 17.87 1.07 0.53
CA GLY A 203 16.69 0.30 0.94
C GLY A 203 16.22 0.59 2.37
N ALA A 204 17.14 0.87 3.29
CA ALA A 204 16.80 1.28 4.66
C ALA A 204 16.20 2.67 4.71
N ALA A 205 16.73 3.62 3.93
CA ALA A 205 16.13 4.95 3.81
C ALA A 205 14.69 4.87 3.29
N TYR A 206 14.46 4.05 2.25
CA TYR A 206 13.11 3.79 1.73
C TYR A 206 12.18 3.17 2.79
N TYR A 207 12.68 2.20 3.56
CA TYR A 207 11.89 1.57 4.63
C TYR A 207 11.52 2.55 5.75
N VAL A 208 12.41 3.47 6.12
CA VAL A 208 12.11 4.52 7.10
C VAL A 208 10.97 5.42 6.61
N ILE A 209 11.00 5.81 5.33
CA ILE A 209 9.93 6.61 4.72
C ILE A 209 8.60 5.85 4.77
N LEU A 210 8.58 4.59 4.36
CA LEU A 210 7.40 3.73 4.47
C LEU A 210 6.90 3.60 5.91
N GLY A 211 7.80 3.45 6.88
CA GLY A 211 7.45 3.39 8.30
C GLY A 211 6.75 4.67 8.78
N VAL A 212 7.22 5.85 8.34
CA VAL A 212 6.55 7.13 8.64
C VAL A 212 5.16 7.18 8.01
N VAL A 213 5.00 6.70 6.77
CA VAL A 213 3.70 6.63 6.09
C VAL A 213 2.75 5.70 6.86
N TYR A 214 3.19 4.51 7.28
CA TYR A 214 2.37 3.60 8.08
C TYR A 214 1.98 4.19 9.44
N LEU A 215 2.91 4.86 10.14
CA LEU A 215 2.59 5.56 11.39
C LEU A 215 1.57 6.68 11.16
N SER A 216 1.69 7.42 10.05
CA SER A 216 0.70 8.44 9.69
C SER A 216 -0.69 7.84 9.44
N ASN A 217 -0.78 6.66 8.81
CA ASN A 217 -2.04 5.93 8.62
C ASN A 217 -2.64 5.50 9.96
N ILE A 218 -1.83 4.97 10.89
CA ILE A 218 -2.29 4.55 12.22
C ILE A 218 -2.82 5.76 13.00
N ILE A 219 -2.11 6.88 12.99
CA ILE A 219 -2.53 8.10 13.70
C ILE A 219 -3.82 8.66 13.09
N THR A 220 -3.89 8.74 11.75
CA THR A 220 -5.07 9.23 11.03
C THR A 220 -6.28 8.34 11.30
N SER A 221 -6.10 7.02 11.36
CA SER A 221 -7.15 6.06 11.72
C SER A 221 -7.72 6.26 13.14
N LEU A 222 -6.89 6.69 14.10
CA LEU A 222 -7.28 6.85 15.50
C LEU A 222 -7.85 8.23 15.82
N VAL A 223 -7.35 9.28 15.16
CA VAL A 223 -7.62 10.68 15.54
C VAL A 223 -8.50 11.40 14.51
N ALA A 224 -8.44 11.02 13.24
CA ALA A 224 -9.07 11.81 12.19
C ALA A 224 -10.60 11.61 12.15
N PRO A 225 -11.34 12.66 11.71
CA PRO A 225 -12.76 12.53 11.41
C PRO A 225 -13.02 11.38 10.42
N PRO A 226 -14.19 10.73 10.49
CA PRO A 226 -14.50 9.54 9.69
C PRO A 226 -14.28 9.71 8.17
N ALA A 227 -14.42 10.93 7.64
CA ALA A 227 -14.20 11.25 6.22
C ALA A 227 -12.72 11.36 5.80
N LEU A 228 -11.79 11.47 6.75
CA LEU A 228 -10.36 11.67 6.48
C LEU A 228 -9.50 10.45 6.87
N GLN A 229 -10.10 9.42 7.47
CA GLN A 229 -9.37 8.26 8.04
C GLN A 229 -8.57 7.49 6.98
N ASP A 230 -9.05 7.44 5.74
CA ASP A 230 -8.43 6.66 4.65
C ASP A 230 -7.63 7.50 3.64
N ILE A 231 -7.49 8.82 3.85
CA ILE A 231 -6.80 9.69 2.88
C ILE A 231 -5.31 9.36 2.76
N SER A 232 -4.66 8.99 3.86
CA SER A 232 -3.23 8.71 3.85
C SER A 232 -2.89 7.38 3.17
N VAL A 233 -3.88 6.50 2.95
CA VAL A 233 -3.75 5.24 2.21
C VAL A 233 -3.35 5.48 0.75
N TRP A 234 -3.79 6.60 0.17
CA TRP A 234 -3.42 6.98 -1.20
C TRP A 234 -1.91 7.08 -1.36
N PHE A 235 -1.21 7.70 -0.40
CA PHE A 235 0.25 7.81 -0.44
C PHE A 235 0.98 6.51 -0.15
N ALA A 236 0.39 5.60 0.63
CA ALA A 236 1.01 4.31 0.90
C ALA A 236 1.08 3.39 -0.33
N ASN A 237 0.22 3.66 -1.33
CA ASN A 237 0.19 2.92 -2.58
C ASN A 237 0.99 3.60 -3.71
N VAL A 238 1.45 4.84 -3.53
CA VAL A 238 2.34 5.55 -4.47
C VAL A 238 3.79 5.16 -4.21
#